data_AF-A0A7V4JRA3-F1
#
_entry.id   AF-A0A7V4JRA3-F1
#
_cell.length_a   1.000
_cell.length_b   1.000
_cell.length_c   1.000
_cell.angle_alpha   90.00
_cell.angle_beta   90.00
_cell.angle_gamma   90.00
#
_symmetry.space_group_name_H-M   'P 1'
#
loop_
_entity.id
_entity.type
_entity.pdbx_description
1 polymer ?
#
loop_
_entity_poly.entity_id
_entity_poly.type
_entity_poly.pdbx_seq_one_letter_code
_entity_poly.pdbx_strand_id
1 'polypeptide(L)'
;PAKGVPSVIKDCAEVGVKGLIIITAGFREIGGEGIKLEQEIVELVKKYGIRIVGPNCLGVINTLNKMNATFASDLPPCGRVSFFSQSGALGVALIDWAIENNFGFSKFVSLGNKADLNETDFLEYFGEDPETDIILGYIEDIKDGKRFLEVAKKVSKIKPIIIIKAGTTEAGARAASSHTGALAGFDRAFSEAFKKAGIIRVNTIQELFETAEIFKLNKVPKGDKLLVITNAGGPGIIAADTADKLGIKLDPLSKESIEAIIDKLPSTVSLYNPIDIIGDATSERYKIVLEQAIKDEYSDGVCVILTPQDVTDVENVAKEVIKINQITEKPVFACFIGGKKIREAIKILKSQQIPCYLDPSTAITSYRKLIDFSIIKNKKELEIPKIGIPPENKERVRLILEILENAGVSSVGEENAGEILSLYGFNFPKKALAKTPEEAVEIAEKIGYPVVLKVSSPNILHKTDVGGVKLNLRNAEEVYNGFIDITINVRRFMPNAYIKGVMVYEMITGGKEVILGVSYDTTFGHMLMFGLGGIYVEVLKDVSFKIAPLTKEEAYEMLEEIKGAKILEGVRGEPPYDKENIVDKILRLSQLVTDFPIIKEIDINPYVVKHQGGIALDARMIIGRI
;
A
#
# COMPACT_ATOMS: atom_id res chain seq x y z
N PRO A 1 28.29 26.79 9.69
CA PRO A 1 28.15 25.84 10.82
C PRO A 1 26.75 25.93 11.45
N ALA A 2 26.22 24.83 12.01
CA ALA A 2 24.82 24.75 12.48
C ALA A 2 24.44 25.89 13.46
N LYS A 3 25.29 26.15 14.47
CA LYS A 3 25.07 27.19 15.49
C LYS A 3 24.94 28.61 14.93
N GLY A 4 25.43 28.87 13.71
CA GLY A 4 25.31 30.18 13.06
C GLY A 4 24.02 30.35 12.24
N VAL A 5 23.31 29.25 11.93
CA VAL A 5 22.13 29.27 11.05
C VAL A 5 20.99 30.17 11.59
N PRO A 6 20.66 30.17 12.89
CA PRO A 6 19.63 31.08 13.43
C PRO A 6 19.94 32.57 13.19
N SER A 7 21.21 32.98 13.26
CA SER A 7 21.61 34.37 12.96
C SER A 7 21.40 34.68 11.48
N VAL A 8 21.84 33.80 10.60
CA VAL A 8 21.69 33.98 9.14
C VAL A 8 20.21 34.07 8.74
N ILE A 9 19.32 33.31 9.37
CA ILE A 9 17.88 33.41 9.12
C ILE A 9 17.35 34.83 9.46
N LYS A 10 17.84 35.44 10.54
CA LYS A 10 17.44 36.80 10.92
C LYS A 10 17.95 37.81 9.89
N ASP A 11 19.22 37.71 9.48
CA ASP A 11 19.80 38.57 8.46
C ASP A 11 19.04 38.45 7.12
N CYS A 12 18.67 37.23 6.73
CA CYS A 12 17.85 36.99 5.54
C CYS A 12 16.45 37.58 5.66
N ALA A 13 15.85 37.56 6.85
CA ALA A 13 14.55 38.17 7.10
C ALA A 13 14.60 39.70 6.97
N GLU A 14 15.67 40.35 7.44
CA GLU A 14 15.86 41.80 7.35
C GLU A 14 15.86 42.31 5.90
N VAL A 15 16.42 41.52 4.98
CA VAL A 15 16.47 41.85 3.54
C VAL A 15 15.31 41.24 2.73
N GLY A 16 14.34 40.60 3.40
CA GLY A 16 13.09 40.15 2.79
C GLY A 16 13.17 38.85 1.98
N VAL A 17 14.17 37.99 2.24
CA VAL A 17 14.27 36.65 1.62
C VAL A 17 13.01 35.83 1.91
N LYS A 18 12.53 35.07 0.92
CA LYS A 18 11.30 34.26 1.03
C LYS A 18 11.55 32.77 1.22
N GLY A 19 12.69 32.26 0.74
CA GLY A 19 13.04 30.86 0.78
C GLY A 19 14.52 30.66 1.11
N LEU A 20 14.83 29.67 1.94
CA LEU A 20 16.21 29.28 2.28
C LEU A 20 16.43 27.79 1.99
N ILE A 21 17.63 27.47 1.52
CA ILE A 21 18.11 26.10 1.38
C ILE A 21 19.20 25.92 2.44
N ILE A 22 18.91 25.14 3.47
CA ILE A 22 19.84 24.93 4.58
C ILE A 22 20.60 23.64 4.34
N ILE A 23 21.71 23.74 3.63
CA ILE A 23 22.63 22.62 3.38
C ILE A 23 23.24 22.07 4.67
N THR A 24 23.43 22.96 5.65
CA THR A 24 24.16 22.68 6.88
C THR A 24 23.51 21.54 7.67
N ALA A 25 24.30 20.53 8.03
CA ALA A 25 23.96 19.48 9.00
C ALA A 25 24.29 19.93 10.44
N GLY A 26 23.96 19.10 11.43
CA GLY A 26 24.10 19.33 12.87
C GLY A 26 22.77 19.64 13.58
N PHE A 27 21.65 19.09 13.11
CA PHE A 27 20.29 19.36 13.59
C PHE A 27 19.65 18.09 14.18
N ARG A 28 18.37 17.79 13.90
CA ARG A 28 17.66 16.66 14.53
C ARG A 28 18.38 15.31 14.37
N GLU A 29 19.09 15.11 13.27
CA GLU A 29 19.80 13.86 12.96
C GLU A 29 20.92 13.52 13.95
N ILE A 30 21.46 14.49 14.68
CA ILE A 30 22.46 14.25 15.73
C ILE A 30 21.85 14.13 17.14
N GLY A 31 20.54 14.30 17.28
CA GLY A 31 19.84 14.28 18.57
C GLY A 31 20.24 15.45 19.51
N GLY A 32 19.83 15.36 20.78
CA GLY A 32 20.27 16.27 21.84
C GLY A 32 20.04 17.77 21.53
N GLU A 33 21.12 18.55 21.51
CA GLU A 33 21.07 19.99 21.19
C GLU A 33 20.58 20.26 19.75
N GLY A 34 20.83 19.35 18.81
CA GLY A 34 20.44 19.51 17.41
C GLY A 34 18.92 19.55 17.20
N ILE A 35 18.15 18.83 18.03
CA ILE A 35 16.68 18.90 18.04
C ILE A 35 16.20 20.30 18.43
N LYS A 36 16.80 20.87 19.48
CA LYS A 36 16.45 22.22 19.97
C LYS A 36 16.80 23.29 18.93
N LEU A 37 17.95 23.13 18.28
CA LEU A 37 18.38 24.03 17.22
C LEU A 37 17.47 23.94 15.98
N GLU A 38 17.00 22.74 15.62
CA GLU A 38 16.01 22.57 14.54
C GLU A 38 14.69 23.26 14.88
N GLN A 39 14.22 23.13 16.12
CA GLN A 39 13.03 23.83 16.61
C GLN A 39 13.19 25.35 16.53
N GLU A 40 14.34 25.89 16.97
CA GLU A 40 14.62 27.33 16.89
C GLU A 40 14.55 27.85 15.45
N ILE A 41 15.16 27.17 14.48
CA ILE A 41 15.10 27.63 13.08
C ILE A 41 13.68 27.57 12.52
N VAL A 42 12.89 26.55 12.89
CA VAL A 42 11.47 26.44 12.47
C VAL A 42 10.62 27.56 13.04
N GLU A 43 10.84 27.94 14.31
CA GLU A 43 10.16 29.07 14.94
C GLU A 43 10.52 30.40 14.27
N LEU A 44 11.81 30.62 13.96
CA LEU A 44 12.27 31.84 13.29
C LEU A 44 11.68 31.99 11.89
N VAL A 45 11.68 30.93 11.09
CA VAL A 45 11.20 31.02 9.70
C VAL A 45 9.68 31.24 9.67
N LYS A 46 8.93 30.61 10.58
CA LYS A 46 7.50 30.89 10.79
C LYS A 46 7.25 32.34 11.18
N LYS A 47 8.02 32.88 12.14
CA LYS A 47 7.92 34.27 12.60
C LYS A 47 8.12 35.27 11.46
N TYR A 48 9.05 35.00 10.55
CA TYR A 48 9.40 35.93 9.47
C TYR A 48 8.71 35.63 8.13
N GLY A 49 7.87 34.58 8.06
CA GLY A 49 7.21 34.19 6.81
C GLY A 49 8.19 33.67 5.73
N ILE A 50 9.27 33.02 6.17
CA ILE A 50 10.27 32.37 5.32
C ILE A 50 9.94 30.88 5.25
N ARG A 51 10.18 30.25 4.10
CA ARG A 51 10.10 28.77 3.95
C ARG A 51 11.49 28.17 3.82
N ILE A 52 11.68 26.94 4.30
CA ILE A 52 12.99 26.26 4.22
C ILE A 52 12.92 24.89 3.57
N VAL A 53 13.94 24.58 2.77
CA VAL A 53 14.30 23.22 2.34
C VAL A 53 15.45 22.72 3.19
N GLY A 54 15.36 21.50 3.71
CA GLY A 54 16.31 20.93 4.68
C GLY A 54 15.83 21.05 6.14
N PRO A 55 16.75 21.26 7.11
CA PRO A 55 18.21 21.34 6.96
C PRO A 55 18.83 19.99 6.55
N ASN A 56 20.17 19.90 6.56
CA ASN A 56 20.91 18.68 6.23
C ASN A 56 20.48 18.08 4.87
N CYS A 57 20.51 18.91 3.83
CA CYS A 57 20.10 18.52 2.49
C CYS A 57 21.21 18.77 1.47
N LEU A 58 21.09 18.13 0.31
CA LEU A 58 21.96 18.39 -0.85
C LEU A 58 21.64 19.73 -1.53
N GLY A 59 20.39 20.20 -1.42
CA GLY A 59 19.88 21.40 -2.08
C GLY A 59 18.83 21.10 -3.14
N VAL A 60 18.66 22.02 -4.11
CA VAL A 60 17.64 21.87 -5.17
C VAL A 60 18.19 22.22 -6.56
N ILE A 61 17.62 21.59 -7.59
CA ILE A 61 17.94 21.82 -9.00
C ILE A 61 16.66 22.14 -9.76
N ASN A 62 16.73 23.09 -10.69
CA ASN A 62 15.74 23.32 -11.73
C ASN A 62 16.49 23.42 -13.06
N THR A 63 16.37 22.40 -13.91
CA THR A 63 17.14 22.28 -15.15
C THR A 63 16.68 23.27 -16.22
N LEU A 64 15.38 23.58 -16.27
CA LEU A 64 14.81 24.56 -17.21
C LEU A 64 15.43 25.95 -17.01
N ASN A 65 15.58 26.37 -15.75
CA ASN A 65 16.18 27.66 -15.39
C ASN A 65 17.71 27.60 -15.27
N LYS A 66 18.32 26.45 -15.57
CA LYS A 66 19.76 26.17 -15.37
C LYS A 66 20.24 26.47 -13.94
N MET A 67 19.36 26.27 -12.97
CA MET A 67 19.66 26.52 -11.56
C MET A 67 20.15 25.22 -10.91
N ASN A 68 21.42 25.20 -10.50
CA ASN A 68 21.96 24.18 -9.60
C ASN A 68 22.30 24.86 -8.26
N ALA A 69 21.39 24.78 -7.28
CA ALA A 69 21.60 25.24 -5.92
C ALA A 69 21.92 24.05 -4.99
N THR A 70 22.79 23.16 -5.47
CA THR A 70 23.32 22.02 -4.73
C THR A 70 24.85 22.07 -4.68
N PHE A 71 25.45 21.16 -3.91
CA PHE A 71 26.88 20.85 -4.01
C PHE A 71 27.16 19.59 -4.86
N ALA A 72 26.21 19.12 -5.67
CA ALA A 72 26.49 18.16 -6.73
C ALA A 72 27.23 18.86 -7.88
N SER A 73 28.19 18.16 -8.48
CA SER A 73 29.12 18.73 -9.47
C SER A 73 28.41 19.30 -10.69
N ASP A 74 27.49 18.52 -11.28
CA ASP A 74 26.96 18.79 -12.61
C ASP A 74 25.43 18.90 -12.62
N LEU A 75 24.92 19.68 -13.57
CA LEU A 75 23.49 19.80 -13.84
C LEU A 75 23.05 18.58 -14.68
N PRO A 76 22.03 17.80 -14.27
CA PRO A 76 21.53 16.70 -15.08
C PRO A 76 20.87 17.21 -16.37
N PRO A 77 20.70 16.36 -17.40
CA PRO A 77 19.98 16.72 -18.61
C PRO A 77 18.58 17.27 -18.30
N CYS A 78 18.12 18.21 -19.12
CA CYS A 78 16.76 18.73 -19.00
C CYS A 78 15.76 17.64 -19.43
N GLY A 79 14.72 17.42 -18.63
CA GLY A 79 13.62 16.51 -18.94
C GLY A 79 12.35 16.92 -18.22
N ARG A 80 11.38 16.01 -18.15
CA ARG A 80 10.03 16.26 -17.59
C ARG A 80 9.73 15.39 -16.37
N VAL A 81 10.79 14.95 -15.69
CA VAL A 81 10.72 14.12 -14.48
C VAL A 81 11.14 14.96 -13.27
N SER A 82 10.26 15.13 -12.29
CA SER A 82 10.64 15.74 -11.01
C SER A 82 10.96 14.67 -9.99
N PHE A 83 12.00 14.89 -9.19
CA PHE A 83 12.44 13.93 -8.18
C PHE A 83 12.65 14.61 -6.82
N PHE A 84 12.00 14.10 -5.77
CA PHE A 84 12.35 14.45 -4.40
C PHE A 84 13.04 13.27 -3.69
N SER A 85 14.10 13.55 -2.93
CA SER A 85 14.84 12.54 -2.18
C SER A 85 15.12 12.98 -0.76
N GLN A 86 14.76 12.13 0.20
CA GLN A 86 15.15 12.31 1.60
C GLN A 86 16.65 12.06 1.82
N SER A 87 17.27 11.19 1.03
CA SER A 87 18.71 10.93 1.11
C SER A 87 19.49 11.82 0.14
N GLY A 88 20.34 12.70 0.69
CA GLY A 88 21.21 13.58 -0.10
C GLY A 88 22.30 12.82 -0.85
N ALA A 89 22.98 11.87 -0.19
CA ALA A 89 24.05 11.08 -0.80
C ALA A 89 23.53 10.19 -1.95
N LEU A 90 22.37 9.56 -1.76
CA LEU A 90 21.69 8.86 -2.85
C LEU A 90 21.32 9.84 -3.98
N GLY A 91 20.81 11.02 -3.63
CA GLY A 91 20.51 12.08 -4.60
C GLY A 91 21.69 12.42 -5.52
N VAL A 92 22.90 12.59 -4.96
CA VAL A 92 24.12 12.83 -5.76
C VAL A 92 24.37 11.69 -6.75
N ALA A 93 24.33 10.44 -6.27
CA ALA A 93 24.56 9.27 -7.12
C ALA A 93 23.51 9.12 -8.24
N LEU A 94 22.25 9.50 -7.96
CA LEU A 94 21.17 9.43 -8.95
C LEU A 94 21.26 10.56 -9.99
N ILE A 95 21.77 11.73 -9.61
CA ILE A 95 22.07 12.82 -10.56
C ILE A 95 23.22 12.39 -11.50
N ASP A 96 24.30 11.83 -10.93
CA ASP A 96 25.43 11.31 -11.70
C ASP A 96 25.00 10.20 -12.68
N TRP A 97 24.22 9.23 -12.20
CA TRP A 97 23.64 8.18 -13.04
C TRP A 97 22.77 8.75 -14.16
N ALA A 98 21.98 9.78 -13.88
CA ALA A 98 21.10 10.40 -14.85
C ALA A 98 21.88 11.11 -15.97
N ILE A 99 23.04 11.69 -15.66
CA ILE A 99 23.94 12.27 -16.66
C ILE A 99 24.48 11.18 -17.60
N GLU A 100 25.03 10.10 -17.04
CA GLU A 100 25.59 8.99 -17.83
C GLU A 100 24.53 8.32 -18.73
N ASN A 101 23.29 8.22 -18.25
CA ASN A 101 22.21 7.54 -18.97
C ASN A 101 21.34 8.47 -19.82
N ASN A 102 21.69 9.76 -19.89
CA ASN A 102 20.90 10.82 -20.53
C ASN A 102 19.44 10.83 -20.08
N PHE A 103 19.22 10.61 -18.78
CA PHE A 103 17.91 10.65 -18.14
C PHE A 103 17.64 12.09 -17.66
N GLY A 104 16.67 12.75 -18.27
CA GLY A 104 16.40 14.16 -17.98
C GLY A 104 15.50 14.38 -16.76
N PHE A 105 15.93 15.25 -15.84
CA PHE A 105 15.08 15.76 -14.77
C PHE A 105 14.56 17.16 -15.13
N SER A 106 13.35 17.51 -14.71
CA SER A 106 12.87 18.90 -14.68
C SER A 106 13.33 19.60 -13.41
N LYS A 107 13.11 18.94 -12.26
CA LYS A 107 13.48 19.44 -10.94
C LYS A 107 14.00 18.31 -10.05
N PHE A 108 14.96 18.64 -9.20
CA PHE A 108 15.43 17.75 -8.15
C PHE A 108 15.40 18.49 -6.81
N VAL A 109 14.90 17.83 -5.77
CA VAL A 109 14.82 18.40 -4.42
C VAL A 109 15.36 17.39 -3.42
N SER A 110 16.45 17.75 -2.74
CA SER A 110 16.87 17.02 -1.55
C SER A 110 16.18 17.59 -0.32
N LEU A 111 15.41 16.74 0.34
CA LEU A 111 14.53 17.10 1.44
C LEU A 111 15.27 17.22 2.78
N GLY A 112 16.32 16.40 2.97
CA GLY A 112 17.05 16.32 4.24
C GLY A 112 16.13 16.00 5.41
N ASN A 113 16.25 16.76 6.49
CA ASN A 113 15.46 16.54 7.71
C ASN A 113 13.97 16.92 7.58
N LYS A 114 13.58 17.65 6.53
CA LYS A 114 12.18 18.10 6.29
C LYS A 114 11.60 18.88 7.47
N ALA A 115 12.34 19.87 7.96
CA ALA A 115 11.94 20.63 9.14
C ALA A 115 10.74 21.57 8.88
N ASP A 116 10.57 22.03 7.63
CA ASP A 116 9.44 22.84 7.18
C ASP A 116 8.81 22.26 5.90
N LEU A 117 9.40 22.53 4.73
CA LEU A 117 8.94 21.92 3.48
C LEU A 117 9.30 20.43 3.47
N ASN A 118 8.31 19.60 3.13
CA ASN A 118 8.40 18.15 3.18
C ASN A 118 7.91 17.51 1.87
N GLU A 119 7.94 16.18 1.82
CA GLU A 119 7.54 15.40 0.64
C GLU A 119 6.15 15.77 0.10
N THR A 120 5.21 16.12 0.98
CA THR A 120 3.82 16.42 0.60
C THR A 120 3.73 17.76 -0.12
N ASP A 121 4.49 18.76 0.33
CA ASP A 121 4.53 20.09 -0.32
C ASP A 121 5.09 20.00 -1.74
N PHE A 122 6.16 19.22 -1.92
CA PHE A 122 6.76 19.03 -3.24
C PHE A 122 5.91 18.15 -4.14
N LEU A 123 5.22 17.14 -3.58
CA LEU A 123 4.28 16.33 -4.34
C LEU A 123 3.12 17.19 -4.88
N GLU A 124 2.57 18.08 -4.05
CA GLU A 124 1.52 19.03 -4.44
C GLU A 124 2.01 19.98 -5.54
N TYR A 125 3.17 20.61 -5.33
CA TYR A 125 3.79 21.49 -6.32
C TYR A 125 4.06 20.79 -7.66
N PHE A 126 4.66 19.60 -7.65
CA PHE A 126 4.93 18.82 -8.85
C PHE A 126 3.65 18.34 -9.55
N GLY A 127 2.59 18.11 -8.79
CA GLY A 127 1.26 17.79 -9.32
C GLY A 127 0.71 18.89 -10.22
N GLU A 128 0.91 20.15 -9.84
CA GLU A 128 0.42 21.33 -10.57
C GLU A 128 1.40 21.83 -11.65
N ASP A 129 2.68 21.50 -11.53
CA ASP A 129 3.75 22.01 -12.40
C ASP A 129 3.66 21.50 -13.85
N PRO A 130 3.45 22.36 -14.86
CA PRO A 130 3.33 21.95 -16.26
C PRO A 130 4.63 21.42 -16.85
N GLU A 131 5.77 21.58 -16.18
CA GLU A 131 7.08 21.05 -16.60
C GLU A 131 7.40 19.65 -16.05
N THR A 132 6.46 19.08 -15.30
CA THR A 132 6.57 17.75 -14.72
C THR A 132 5.47 16.86 -15.23
N ASP A 133 5.84 15.76 -15.88
CA ASP A 133 4.92 14.70 -16.29
C ASP A 133 5.00 13.50 -15.33
N ILE A 134 6.17 13.23 -14.75
CA ILE A 134 6.45 12.07 -13.90
C ILE A 134 7.07 12.53 -12.58
N ILE A 135 6.58 11.98 -11.47
CA ILE A 135 7.09 12.31 -10.13
C ILE A 135 7.77 11.08 -9.54
N LEU A 136 9.06 11.22 -9.23
CA LEU A 136 9.83 10.21 -8.51
C LEU A 136 9.98 10.63 -7.05
N GLY A 137 10.06 9.65 -6.15
CA GLY A 137 10.29 9.86 -4.73
C GLY A 137 11.18 8.81 -4.09
N TYR A 138 12.08 9.26 -3.22
CA TYR A 138 12.75 8.41 -2.25
C TYR A 138 12.42 8.93 -0.85
N ILE A 139 11.72 8.12 -0.06
CA ILE A 139 11.27 8.50 1.28
C ILE A 139 11.66 7.47 2.33
N GLU A 140 11.95 7.96 3.53
CA GLU A 140 12.25 7.14 4.71
C GLU A 140 11.08 7.18 5.70
N ASP A 141 10.45 8.35 5.84
CA ASP A 141 9.25 8.62 6.63
C ASP A 141 8.33 9.64 5.92
N ILE A 142 7.12 9.84 6.45
CA ILE A 142 6.17 10.87 6.02
C ILE A 142 5.79 11.72 7.23
N LYS A 143 5.74 13.04 7.04
CA LYS A 143 5.49 13.98 8.15
C LYS A 143 4.02 14.03 8.57
N ASP A 144 3.12 14.07 7.61
CA ASP A 144 1.66 14.10 7.80
C ASP A 144 1.01 13.11 6.81
N GLY A 145 0.74 11.89 7.29
CA GLY A 145 0.23 10.84 6.43
C GLY A 145 -1.18 11.11 5.90
N LYS A 146 -2.01 11.85 6.65
CA LYS A 146 -3.36 12.19 6.21
C LYS A 146 -3.31 13.18 5.03
N ARG A 147 -2.57 14.28 5.19
CA ARG A 147 -2.38 15.25 4.08
C ARG A 147 -1.68 14.60 2.90
N PHE A 148 -0.67 13.76 3.14
CA PHE A 148 0.03 13.03 2.08
C PHE A 148 -0.92 12.18 1.24
N LEU A 149 -1.80 11.39 1.88
CA LEU A 149 -2.79 10.58 1.18
C LEU A 149 -3.77 11.42 0.35
N GLU A 150 -4.24 12.54 0.91
CA GLU A 150 -5.17 13.46 0.22
C GLU A 150 -4.52 14.08 -1.04
N VAL A 151 -3.28 14.55 -0.92
CA VAL A 151 -2.53 15.13 -2.05
C VAL A 151 -2.18 14.06 -3.07
N ALA A 152 -1.61 12.93 -2.64
CA ALA A 152 -1.18 11.86 -3.53
C ALA A 152 -2.34 11.27 -4.33
N LYS A 153 -3.52 11.09 -3.71
CA LYS A 153 -4.74 10.61 -4.40
C LYS A 153 -5.22 11.55 -5.51
N LYS A 154 -5.06 12.87 -5.33
CA LYS A 154 -5.39 13.86 -6.36
C LYS A 154 -4.36 13.84 -7.48
N VAL A 155 -3.08 13.85 -7.13
CA VAL A 155 -1.98 13.91 -8.09
C VAL A 155 -1.88 12.63 -8.92
N SER A 156 -2.08 11.45 -8.33
CA SER A 156 -2.00 10.15 -9.02
C SER A 156 -3.05 9.95 -10.11
N LYS A 157 -4.16 10.72 -10.07
CA LYS A 157 -5.14 10.73 -11.18
C LYS A 157 -4.66 11.50 -12.41
N ILE A 158 -3.64 12.33 -12.26
CA ILE A 158 -3.15 13.23 -13.31
C ILE A 158 -1.80 12.74 -13.80
N LYS A 159 -0.87 12.47 -12.88
CA LYS A 159 0.54 12.16 -13.15
C LYS A 159 0.97 10.91 -12.37
N PRO A 160 1.80 10.02 -12.96
CA PRO A 160 2.36 8.89 -12.23
C PRO A 160 3.29 9.36 -11.11
N ILE A 161 3.07 8.81 -9.92
CA ILE A 161 3.91 9.00 -8.74
C ILE A 161 4.61 7.67 -8.46
N ILE A 162 5.93 7.62 -8.54
CA ILE A 162 6.72 6.40 -8.39
C ILE A 162 7.66 6.57 -7.19
N ILE A 163 7.51 5.75 -6.15
CA ILE A 163 8.21 5.94 -4.88
C ILE A 163 8.96 4.69 -4.43
N ILE A 164 10.22 4.88 -4.05
CA ILE A 164 10.97 3.96 -3.19
C ILE A 164 10.71 4.36 -1.72
N LYS A 165 10.18 3.42 -0.94
CA LYS A 165 10.14 3.50 0.53
C LYS A 165 11.33 2.73 1.10
N ALA A 166 12.22 3.43 1.79
CA ALA A 166 13.31 2.81 2.54
C ALA A 166 12.84 2.28 3.90
N GLY A 167 13.60 1.40 4.54
CA GLY A 167 13.29 0.89 5.88
C GLY A 167 12.09 -0.05 5.94
N THR A 168 11.97 -0.95 4.96
CA THR A 168 10.83 -1.87 4.80
C THR A 168 10.90 -3.11 5.70
N THR A 169 12.08 -3.40 6.25
CA THR A 169 12.34 -4.51 7.18
C THR A 169 12.68 -3.99 8.55
N GLU A 170 12.62 -4.83 9.59
CA GLU A 170 13.01 -4.42 10.95
C GLU A 170 14.44 -3.85 11.01
N ALA A 171 15.38 -4.50 10.31
CA ALA A 171 16.76 -4.02 10.21
C ALA A 171 16.86 -2.67 9.46
N GLY A 172 16.15 -2.53 8.34
CA GLY A 172 16.11 -1.29 7.57
C GLY A 172 15.44 -0.14 8.33
N ALA A 173 14.35 -0.43 9.03
CA ALA A 173 13.60 0.53 9.85
C ALA A 173 14.48 1.08 10.98
N ARG A 174 15.23 0.22 11.67
CA ARG A 174 16.22 0.65 12.67
C ARG A 174 17.31 1.54 12.07
N ALA A 175 17.82 1.20 10.89
CA ALA A 175 18.84 1.99 10.21
C ALA A 175 18.31 3.38 9.79
N ALA A 176 17.12 3.44 9.18
CA ALA A 176 16.49 4.70 8.78
C ALA A 176 16.17 5.59 9.99
N SER A 177 15.70 5.00 11.09
CA SER A 177 15.38 5.73 12.31
C SER A 177 16.63 6.34 12.96
N SER A 178 17.74 5.57 13.00
CA SER A 178 19.02 6.06 13.53
C SER A 178 19.64 7.15 12.65
N HIS A 179 19.37 7.13 11.34
CA HIS A 179 19.90 8.09 10.38
C HIS A 179 19.15 9.43 10.37
N THR A 180 17.83 9.43 10.61
CA THR A 180 16.97 10.63 10.53
C THR A 180 16.53 11.21 11.87
N GLY A 181 16.64 10.42 12.93
CA GLY A 181 16.01 10.70 14.22
C GLY A 181 14.47 10.62 14.19
N ALA A 182 13.86 10.15 13.09
CA ALA A 182 12.42 9.93 12.98
C ALA A 182 12.08 8.46 13.29
N LEU A 183 10.86 8.21 13.78
CA LEU A 183 10.38 6.84 13.99
C LEU A 183 10.02 6.24 12.62
N ALA A 184 10.52 5.05 12.31
CA ALA A 184 10.11 4.33 11.10
C ALA A 184 8.70 3.74 11.29
N GLY A 185 7.75 4.12 10.43
CA GLY A 185 6.40 3.55 10.43
C GLY A 185 6.35 2.11 9.89
N PHE A 186 5.22 1.42 10.08
CA PHE A 186 5.07 0.03 9.65
C PHE A 186 5.01 -0.06 8.12
N ASP A 187 5.87 -0.89 7.51
CA ASP A 187 5.95 -1.01 6.05
C ASP A 187 4.61 -1.40 5.40
N ARG A 188 3.83 -2.22 6.09
CA ARG A 188 2.49 -2.62 5.66
C ARG A 188 1.53 -1.42 5.58
N ALA A 189 1.62 -0.46 6.51
CA ALA A 189 0.82 0.76 6.45
C ALA A 189 1.21 1.61 5.23
N PHE A 190 2.51 1.71 4.90
CA PHE A 190 2.97 2.37 3.67
C PHE A 190 2.47 1.68 2.40
N SER A 191 2.47 0.34 2.36
CA SER A 191 1.92 -0.42 1.22
C SER A 191 0.44 -0.11 0.99
N GLU A 192 -0.38 -0.15 2.05
CA GLU A 192 -1.81 0.17 1.93
C GLU A 192 -2.05 1.65 1.62
N ALA A 193 -1.24 2.55 2.19
CA ALA A 193 -1.30 3.98 1.89
C ALA A 193 -1.01 4.25 0.43
N PHE A 194 0.04 3.65 -0.12
CA PHE A 194 0.42 3.83 -1.52
C PHE A 194 -0.63 3.25 -2.45
N LYS A 195 -1.17 2.06 -2.14
CA LYS A 195 -2.27 1.45 -2.88
C LYS A 195 -3.52 2.34 -2.88
N LYS A 196 -3.92 2.86 -1.70
CA LYS A 196 -5.08 3.74 -1.54
C LYS A 196 -4.91 5.08 -2.26
N ALA A 197 -3.69 5.62 -2.28
CA ALA A 197 -3.36 6.88 -2.95
C ALA A 197 -3.06 6.74 -4.44
N GLY A 198 -2.92 5.51 -4.98
CA GLY A 198 -2.52 5.30 -6.36
C GLY A 198 -1.05 5.60 -6.64
N ILE A 199 -0.18 5.48 -5.64
CA ILE A 199 1.27 5.59 -5.78
C ILE A 199 1.83 4.26 -6.29
N ILE A 200 2.68 4.33 -7.31
CA ILE A 200 3.39 3.17 -7.83
C ILE A 200 4.61 2.92 -6.95
N ARG A 201 4.49 1.91 -6.08
CA ARG A 201 5.61 1.46 -5.25
C ARG A 201 6.61 0.65 -6.09
N VAL A 202 7.89 0.94 -5.89
CA VAL A 202 9.04 0.21 -6.45
C VAL A 202 10.07 -0.07 -5.34
N ASN A 203 10.86 -1.12 -5.49
CA ASN A 203 11.73 -1.62 -4.42
C ASN A 203 13.21 -1.35 -4.65
N THR A 204 13.60 -1.01 -5.89
CA THR A 204 15.00 -0.77 -6.24
C THR A 204 15.15 0.49 -7.08
N ILE A 205 16.36 1.05 -7.09
CA ILE A 205 16.72 2.19 -7.95
C ILE A 205 16.55 1.82 -9.43
N GLN A 206 16.92 0.59 -9.79
CA GLN A 206 16.74 0.07 -11.13
C GLN A 206 15.25 0.07 -11.53
N GLU A 207 14.38 -0.52 -10.70
CA GLU A 207 12.93 -0.55 -10.94
C GLU A 207 12.32 0.86 -11.00
N LEU A 208 12.83 1.82 -10.19
CA LEU A 208 12.40 3.22 -10.22
C LEU A 208 12.60 3.86 -11.60
N PHE A 209 13.79 3.73 -12.17
CA PHE A 209 14.06 4.30 -13.49
C PHE A 209 13.44 3.51 -14.63
N GLU A 210 13.43 2.18 -14.56
CA GLU A 210 12.76 1.33 -15.57
C GLU A 210 11.26 1.66 -15.63
N THR A 211 10.62 1.83 -14.47
CA THR A 211 9.23 2.28 -14.40
C THR A 211 9.10 3.71 -14.94
N ALA A 212 10.00 4.64 -14.60
CA ALA A 212 9.94 6.00 -15.11
C ALA A 212 10.07 6.06 -16.65
N GLU A 213 10.89 5.20 -17.25
CA GLU A 213 11.09 5.15 -18.70
C GLU A 213 9.80 4.79 -19.46
N ILE A 214 8.96 3.87 -18.94
CA ILE A 214 7.68 3.56 -19.63
C ILE A 214 6.74 4.77 -19.68
N PHE A 215 6.72 5.59 -18.63
CA PHE A 215 5.82 6.75 -18.55
C PHE A 215 6.25 7.91 -19.46
N LYS A 216 7.50 7.93 -19.95
CA LYS A 216 7.94 8.94 -20.93
C LYS A 216 7.23 8.84 -22.28
N LEU A 217 6.60 7.69 -22.57
CA LEU A 217 5.73 7.53 -23.74
C LEU A 217 4.57 8.53 -23.75
N ASN A 218 4.14 9.00 -22.58
CA ASN A 218 2.96 9.84 -22.39
C ASN A 218 1.69 9.27 -23.06
N LYS A 219 1.57 7.94 -23.05
CA LYS A 219 0.42 7.19 -23.58
C LYS A 219 -0.03 6.18 -22.57
N VAL A 220 -1.35 6.02 -22.45
CA VAL A 220 -1.96 5.15 -21.45
C VAL A 220 -2.79 4.10 -22.18
N PRO A 221 -2.58 2.79 -21.91
CA PRO A 221 -3.34 1.74 -22.56
C PRO A 221 -4.80 1.78 -22.12
N LYS A 222 -5.72 1.44 -23.04
CA LYS A 222 -7.16 1.40 -22.77
C LYS A 222 -7.59 0.17 -21.97
N GLY A 223 -6.73 -0.85 -21.90
CA GLY A 223 -7.00 -2.12 -21.24
C GLY A 223 -5.73 -2.88 -20.89
N ASP A 224 -5.88 -4.18 -20.65
CA ASP A 224 -4.84 -5.08 -20.15
C ASP A 224 -4.25 -5.99 -21.24
N LYS A 225 -4.48 -5.68 -22.53
CA LYS A 225 -4.02 -6.49 -23.66
C LYS A 225 -2.74 -5.96 -24.25
N LEU A 226 -1.76 -6.84 -24.48
CA LEU A 226 -0.49 -6.50 -25.08
C LEU A 226 -0.22 -7.40 -26.28
N LEU A 227 0.19 -6.82 -27.41
CA LEU A 227 0.75 -7.59 -28.51
C LEU A 227 2.28 -7.60 -28.41
N VAL A 228 2.88 -8.79 -28.41
CA VAL A 228 4.34 -8.94 -28.45
C VAL A 228 4.74 -9.32 -29.87
N ILE A 229 5.67 -8.58 -30.47
CA ILE A 229 6.27 -8.88 -31.78
C ILE A 229 7.74 -9.20 -31.55
N THR A 230 8.23 -10.36 -31.99
CA THR A 230 9.60 -10.81 -31.74
C THR A 230 10.21 -11.44 -32.98
N ASN A 231 11.52 -11.28 -33.20
CA ASN A 231 12.26 -12.08 -34.18
C ASN A 231 12.91 -13.34 -33.57
N ALA A 232 12.67 -13.60 -32.29
CA ALA A 232 13.21 -14.75 -31.59
C ALA A 232 12.22 -15.32 -30.58
N GLY A 233 11.93 -16.62 -30.71
CA GLY A 233 10.99 -17.32 -29.84
C GLY A 233 11.35 -17.30 -28.35
N GLY A 234 12.63 -17.50 -27.98
CA GLY A 234 13.07 -17.53 -26.58
C GLY A 234 12.68 -16.28 -25.77
N PRO A 235 13.07 -15.07 -26.20
CA PRO A 235 12.60 -13.82 -25.61
C PRO A 235 11.08 -13.64 -25.61
N GLY A 236 10.39 -14.13 -26.64
CA GLY A 236 8.93 -14.14 -26.70
C GLY A 236 8.31 -14.98 -25.57
N ILE A 237 8.87 -16.16 -25.29
CA ILE A 237 8.42 -17.03 -24.19
C ILE A 237 8.60 -16.33 -22.83
N ILE A 238 9.74 -15.68 -22.58
CA ILE A 238 9.97 -14.93 -21.34
C ILE A 238 8.94 -13.80 -21.18
N ALA A 239 8.62 -13.09 -22.26
CA ALA A 239 7.60 -12.06 -22.25
C ALA A 239 6.21 -12.65 -21.94
N ALA A 240 5.86 -13.79 -22.53
CA ALA A 240 4.59 -14.47 -22.29
C ALA A 240 4.45 -14.98 -20.85
N ASP A 241 5.46 -15.66 -20.32
CA ASP A 241 5.48 -16.14 -18.94
C ASP A 241 5.35 -14.98 -17.93
N THR A 242 5.98 -13.84 -18.24
CA THR A 242 5.90 -12.65 -17.39
C THR A 242 4.53 -11.99 -17.49
N ALA A 243 3.97 -11.91 -18.70
CA ALA A 243 2.64 -11.34 -18.94
C ALA A 243 1.57 -12.13 -18.17
N ASP A 244 1.60 -13.46 -18.26
CA ASP A 244 0.67 -14.35 -17.55
C ASP A 244 0.73 -14.16 -16.03
N LYS A 245 1.94 -14.17 -15.45
CA LYS A 245 2.14 -13.92 -14.01
C LYS A 245 1.61 -12.57 -13.53
N LEU A 246 1.59 -11.57 -14.41
CA LEU A 246 1.13 -10.21 -14.12
C LEU A 246 -0.33 -9.97 -14.57
N GLY A 247 -1.02 -11.00 -15.08
CA GLY A 247 -2.39 -10.91 -15.56
C GLY A 247 -2.56 -10.02 -16.79
N ILE A 248 -1.52 -9.89 -17.63
CA ILE A 248 -1.57 -9.19 -18.92
C ILE A 248 -2.00 -10.21 -19.99
N LYS A 249 -3.02 -9.86 -20.77
CA LYS A 249 -3.56 -10.74 -21.80
C LYS A 249 -2.77 -10.63 -23.09
N LEU A 250 -2.35 -11.78 -23.61
CA LEU A 250 -1.71 -11.91 -24.92
C LEU A 250 -2.69 -12.54 -25.91
N ASP A 251 -3.79 -11.83 -26.19
CA ASP A 251 -4.76 -12.25 -27.20
C ASP A 251 -4.09 -12.25 -28.60
N PRO A 252 -4.41 -13.21 -29.50
CA PRO A 252 -3.96 -13.15 -30.89
C PRO A 252 -4.58 -11.93 -31.61
N LEU A 253 -3.97 -11.54 -32.73
CA LEU A 253 -4.59 -10.59 -33.67
C LEU A 253 -5.96 -11.10 -34.14
N SER A 254 -6.83 -10.17 -34.53
CA SER A 254 -8.10 -10.52 -35.16
C SER A 254 -7.86 -11.32 -36.45
N LYS A 255 -8.86 -12.11 -36.85
CA LYS A 255 -8.78 -12.91 -38.09
C LYS A 255 -8.55 -12.01 -39.31
N GLU A 256 -9.26 -10.88 -39.34
CA GLU A 256 -9.16 -9.86 -40.38
C GLU A 256 -7.76 -9.25 -40.44
N SER A 257 -7.14 -9.00 -39.29
CA SER A 257 -5.76 -8.51 -39.22
C SER A 257 -4.74 -9.52 -39.72
N ILE A 258 -4.93 -10.81 -39.38
CA ILE A 258 -4.06 -11.89 -39.85
C ILE A 258 -4.17 -12.01 -41.38
N GLU A 259 -5.38 -12.05 -41.92
CA GLU A 259 -5.63 -12.13 -43.37
C GLU A 259 -5.00 -10.95 -44.14
N ALA A 260 -4.96 -9.75 -43.56
CA ALA A 260 -4.38 -8.56 -44.20
C ALA A 260 -2.85 -8.58 -44.38
N ILE A 261 -2.14 -9.44 -43.63
CA ILE A 261 -0.68 -9.49 -43.60
C ILE A 261 -0.09 -10.86 -43.95
N ILE A 262 -0.86 -11.96 -43.91
CA ILE A 262 -0.35 -13.32 -44.05
C ILE A 262 0.39 -13.54 -45.39
N ASP A 263 -0.14 -13.03 -46.49
CA ASP A 263 0.47 -13.16 -47.83
C ASP A 263 1.75 -12.31 -48.01
N LYS A 264 2.02 -11.38 -47.08
CA LYS A 264 3.21 -10.52 -47.10
C LYS A 264 4.34 -11.07 -46.22
N LEU A 265 4.10 -12.16 -45.51
CA LEU A 265 5.03 -12.76 -44.55
C LEU A 265 5.44 -14.17 -45.00
N PRO A 266 6.63 -14.65 -44.63
CA PRO A 266 7.02 -16.03 -44.88
C PRO A 266 6.05 -17.01 -44.22
N SER A 267 5.81 -18.18 -44.82
CA SER A 267 4.92 -19.21 -44.25
C SER A 267 5.41 -19.81 -42.93
N THR A 268 6.66 -19.53 -42.55
CA THR A 268 7.29 -19.98 -41.31
C THR A 268 7.00 -19.09 -40.10
N VAL A 269 6.43 -17.90 -40.26
CA VAL A 269 6.11 -17.01 -39.13
C VAL A 269 4.99 -17.60 -38.27
N SER A 270 5.04 -17.32 -36.97
CA SER A 270 3.93 -17.60 -36.05
C SER A 270 3.15 -16.32 -35.81
N LEU A 271 1.86 -16.29 -36.20
CA LEU A 271 0.97 -15.13 -36.00
C LEU A 271 0.10 -15.24 -34.73
N TYR A 272 0.40 -16.22 -33.87
CA TYR A 272 -0.10 -16.23 -32.48
C TYR A 272 0.62 -15.15 -31.67
N ASN A 273 0.11 -14.76 -30.51
CA ASN A 273 0.78 -13.79 -29.64
C ASN A 273 1.57 -14.53 -28.56
N PRO A 274 2.90 -14.37 -28.44
CA PRO A 274 3.79 -13.47 -29.22
C PRO A 274 3.95 -13.82 -30.69
N ILE A 275 3.91 -12.81 -31.56
CA ILE A 275 4.12 -12.93 -33.01
C ILE A 275 5.61 -13.14 -33.26
N ASP A 276 5.99 -14.36 -33.63
CA ASP A 276 7.37 -14.70 -34.01
C ASP A 276 7.54 -14.51 -35.52
N ILE A 277 8.22 -13.42 -35.88
CA ILE A 277 8.53 -13.07 -37.25
C ILE A 277 9.86 -13.65 -37.73
N ILE A 278 10.46 -14.60 -37.00
CA ILE A 278 11.67 -15.38 -37.35
C ILE A 278 12.97 -14.55 -37.34
N GLY A 279 14.09 -15.21 -37.01
CA GLY A 279 15.39 -14.58 -36.77
C GLY A 279 15.95 -13.77 -37.93
N ASP A 280 15.64 -14.13 -39.17
CA ASP A 280 16.08 -13.39 -40.37
C ASP A 280 15.24 -12.13 -40.66
N ALA A 281 14.38 -11.70 -39.72
CA ALA A 281 13.51 -10.55 -39.89
C ALA A 281 14.28 -9.27 -40.25
N THR A 282 13.87 -8.66 -41.35
CA THR A 282 14.26 -7.31 -41.77
C THR A 282 13.31 -6.28 -41.16
N SER A 283 13.68 -4.99 -41.24
CA SER A 283 12.82 -3.90 -40.78
C SER A 283 11.46 -3.85 -41.51
N GLU A 284 11.39 -4.30 -42.77
CA GLU A 284 10.12 -4.36 -43.50
C GLU A 284 9.16 -5.38 -42.87
N ARG A 285 9.67 -6.52 -42.37
CA ARG A 285 8.85 -7.52 -41.69
C ARG A 285 8.26 -6.97 -40.39
N TYR A 286 9.06 -6.25 -39.61
CA TYR A 286 8.60 -5.53 -38.43
C TYR A 286 7.54 -4.48 -38.79
N LYS A 287 7.78 -3.67 -39.82
CA LYS A 287 6.84 -2.65 -40.29
C LYS A 287 5.48 -3.23 -40.67
N ILE A 288 5.45 -4.30 -41.47
CA ILE A 288 4.19 -4.96 -41.89
C ILE A 288 3.34 -5.35 -40.67
N VAL A 289 3.95 -5.99 -39.68
CA VAL A 289 3.23 -6.44 -38.47
C VAL A 289 2.85 -5.26 -37.58
N LEU A 290 3.74 -4.28 -37.40
CA LEU A 290 3.48 -3.10 -36.58
C LEU A 290 2.34 -2.23 -37.13
N GLU A 291 2.30 -1.99 -38.44
CA GLU A 291 1.24 -1.22 -39.09
C GLU A 291 -0.13 -1.87 -38.92
N GLN A 292 -0.17 -3.21 -38.84
CA GLN A 292 -1.41 -3.93 -38.58
C GLN A 292 -1.76 -3.95 -37.08
N ALA A 293 -0.77 -4.18 -36.21
CA ALA A 293 -0.93 -4.21 -34.76
C ALA A 293 -1.59 -2.95 -34.19
N ILE A 294 -1.20 -1.77 -34.70
CA ILE A 294 -1.78 -0.51 -34.22
C ILE A 294 -3.24 -0.29 -34.66
N LYS A 295 -3.69 -0.96 -35.73
CA LYS A 295 -5.08 -0.90 -36.24
C LYS A 295 -6.00 -1.90 -35.54
N ASP A 296 -5.43 -2.98 -35.02
CA ASP A 296 -6.18 -4.08 -34.43
C ASP A 296 -6.72 -3.76 -33.03
N GLU A 297 -8.03 -3.80 -32.82
CA GLU A 297 -8.64 -3.44 -31.52
C GLU A 297 -8.41 -4.48 -30.39
N TYR A 298 -7.85 -5.65 -30.68
CA TYR A 298 -7.55 -6.70 -29.70
C TYR A 298 -6.20 -6.47 -28.97
N SER A 299 -5.53 -5.33 -29.21
CA SER A 299 -4.33 -4.93 -28.48
C SER A 299 -4.43 -3.50 -27.94
N ASP A 300 -4.08 -3.29 -26.66
CA ASP A 300 -4.05 -1.96 -26.04
C ASP A 300 -2.65 -1.34 -26.05
N GLY A 301 -1.62 -2.14 -26.36
CA GLY A 301 -0.23 -1.73 -26.49
C GLY A 301 0.58 -2.73 -27.29
N VAL A 302 1.81 -2.36 -27.67
CA VAL A 302 2.71 -3.20 -28.47
C VAL A 302 4.12 -3.20 -27.87
N CYS A 303 4.67 -4.40 -27.65
CA CYS A 303 6.06 -4.64 -27.26
C CYS A 303 6.84 -5.21 -28.43
N VAL A 304 7.91 -4.53 -28.84
CA VAL A 304 8.77 -4.94 -29.95
C VAL A 304 10.06 -5.53 -29.40
N ILE A 305 10.21 -6.84 -29.50
CA ILE A 305 11.39 -7.58 -29.08
C ILE A 305 12.31 -7.81 -30.29
N LEU A 306 13.60 -7.55 -30.09
CA LEU A 306 14.62 -7.78 -31.11
C LEU A 306 15.86 -8.40 -30.49
N THR A 307 16.36 -9.45 -31.14
CA THR A 307 17.73 -9.96 -30.97
C THR A 307 18.53 -9.69 -32.24
N PRO A 308 19.78 -9.19 -32.16
CA PRO A 308 20.55 -8.85 -33.35
C PRO A 308 21.03 -10.14 -34.06
N GLN A 309 20.51 -10.39 -35.26
CA GLN A 309 21.02 -11.40 -36.19
C GLN A 309 21.84 -10.73 -37.31
N ASP A 310 22.60 -11.48 -38.10
CA ASP A 310 23.49 -10.90 -39.11
C ASP A 310 22.76 -10.19 -40.26
N VAL A 311 21.51 -10.55 -40.51
CA VAL A 311 20.64 -9.94 -41.54
C VAL A 311 19.67 -8.89 -40.98
N THR A 312 19.60 -8.72 -39.65
CA THR A 312 18.65 -7.81 -39.02
C THR A 312 19.22 -6.39 -38.96
N ASP A 313 18.53 -5.46 -39.61
CA ASP A 313 18.85 -4.03 -39.57
C ASP A 313 18.26 -3.34 -38.34
N VAL A 314 18.99 -3.46 -37.22
CA VAL A 314 18.54 -3.02 -35.88
C VAL A 314 18.16 -1.54 -35.84
N GLU A 315 18.93 -0.67 -36.49
CA GLU A 315 18.67 0.78 -36.49
C GLU A 315 17.41 1.13 -37.28
N ASN A 316 17.18 0.47 -38.42
CA ASN A 316 15.95 0.69 -39.16
C ASN A 316 14.73 0.10 -38.44
N VAL A 317 14.84 -1.02 -37.71
CA VAL A 317 13.75 -1.47 -36.82
C VAL A 317 13.40 -0.39 -35.79
N ALA A 318 14.39 0.23 -35.14
CA ALA A 318 14.15 1.33 -34.21
C ALA A 318 13.42 2.52 -34.87
N LYS A 319 13.78 2.87 -36.11
CA LYS A 319 13.09 3.93 -36.87
C LYS A 319 11.64 3.55 -37.20
N GLU A 320 11.35 2.29 -37.51
CA GLU A 320 9.98 1.83 -37.72
C GLU A 320 9.16 1.92 -36.42
N VAL A 321 9.74 1.52 -35.28
CA VAL A 321 9.09 1.70 -33.97
C VAL A 321 8.77 3.18 -33.70
N ILE A 322 9.69 4.10 -34.01
CA ILE A 322 9.47 5.55 -33.88
C ILE A 322 8.30 6.03 -34.75
N LYS A 323 8.30 5.68 -36.04
CA LYS A 323 7.24 6.08 -36.98
C LYS A 323 5.87 5.62 -36.49
N ILE A 324 5.79 4.36 -36.06
CA ILE A 324 4.55 3.75 -35.58
C ILE A 324 4.08 4.44 -34.31
N ASN A 325 4.99 4.71 -33.37
CA ASN A 325 4.67 5.44 -32.15
C ASN A 325 4.19 6.87 -32.45
N GLN A 326 4.61 7.54 -33.52
CA GLN A 326 4.12 8.89 -33.84
C GLN A 326 2.67 8.94 -34.35
N ILE A 327 2.12 7.84 -34.86
CA ILE A 327 0.81 7.81 -35.53
C ILE A 327 -0.27 7.04 -34.76
N THR A 328 0.05 6.48 -33.60
CA THR A 328 -0.89 5.69 -32.78
C THR A 328 -1.04 6.25 -31.38
N GLU A 329 -2.21 6.11 -30.77
CA GLU A 329 -2.45 6.41 -29.36
C GLU A 329 -2.03 5.25 -28.44
N LYS A 330 -1.79 4.06 -28.99
CA LYS A 330 -1.35 2.91 -28.20
C LYS A 330 0.10 3.10 -27.74
N PRO A 331 0.45 2.75 -26.49
CA PRO A 331 1.84 2.67 -26.07
C PRO A 331 2.60 1.63 -26.91
N VAL A 332 3.68 2.05 -27.56
CA VAL A 332 4.61 1.18 -28.30
C VAL A 332 5.99 1.33 -27.68
N PHE A 333 6.58 0.21 -27.25
CA PHE A 333 7.89 0.19 -26.60
C PHE A 333 8.74 -0.98 -27.10
N ALA A 334 10.04 -0.92 -26.82
CA ALA A 334 11.00 -1.87 -27.33
C ALA A 334 11.70 -2.68 -26.23
N CYS A 335 12.13 -3.89 -26.57
CA CYS A 335 13.05 -4.69 -25.79
C CYS A 335 14.13 -5.24 -26.74
N PHE A 336 15.26 -4.56 -26.84
CA PHE A 336 16.35 -4.96 -27.72
C PHE A 336 17.41 -5.65 -26.88
N ILE A 337 17.63 -6.94 -27.12
CA ILE A 337 18.49 -7.79 -26.29
C ILE A 337 19.83 -7.96 -26.99
N GLY A 338 20.91 -7.48 -26.37
CA GLY A 338 22.24 -7.54 -26.96
C GLY A 338 23.19 -6.53 -26.35
N GLY A 339 24.39 -6.44 -26.94
CA GLY A 339 25.44 -5.51 -26.53
C GLY A 339 25.74 -4.48 -27.62
N LYS A 340 26.95 -4.55 -28.19
CA LYS A 340 27.44 -3.57 -29.17
C LYS A 340 26.49 -3.30 -30.34
N LYS A 341 25.88 -4.35 -30.92
CA LYS A 341 25.05 -4.27 -32.13
C LYS A 341 23.75 -3.44 -31.96
N ILE A 342 23.26 -3.25 -30.73
CA ILE A 342 21.97 -2.57 -30.49
C ILE A 342 22.11 -1.16 -29.88
N ARG A 343 23.33 -0.74 -29.51
CA ARG A 343 23.56 0.51 -28.77
C ARG A 343 23.04 1.74 -29.51
N GLU A 344 23.25 1.82 -30.81
CA GLU A 344 22.82 2.97 -31.60
C GLU A 344 21.30 3.03 -31.73
N ALA A 345 20.66 1.89 -31.96
CA ALA A 345 19.20 1.78 -31.99
C ALA A 345 18.56 2.19 -30.64
N ILE A 346 19.14 1.81 -29.51
CA ILE A 346 18.68 2.26 -28.18
C ILE A 346 18.78 3.79 -28.05
N LYS A 347 19.90 4.40 -28.48
CA LYS A 347 20.06 5.86 -28.44
C LYS A 347 19.01 6.56 -29.31
N ILE A 348 18.77 6.05 -30.51
CA ILE A 348 17.75 6.57 -31.44
C ILE A 348 16.37 6.54 -30.78
N LEU A 349 15.97 5.40 -30.19
CA LEU A 349 14.69 5.27 -29.47
C LEU A 349 14.58 6.24 -28.29
N LYS A 350 15.61 6.28 -27.43
CA LYS A 350 15.64 7.17 -26.26
C LYS A 350 15.57 8.66 -26.63
N SER A 351 16.19 9.05 -27.75
CA SER A 351 16.12 10.44 -28.26
C SER A 351 14.69 10.87 -28.61
N GLN A 352 13.80 9.91 -28.90
CA GLN A 352 12.39 10.11 -29.18
C GLN A 352 11.49 9.73 -27.99
N GLN A 353 12.08 9.60 -26.79
CA GLN A 353 11.38 9.24 -25.55
C GLN A 353 10.68 7.87 -25.60
N ILE A 354 11.13 6.97 -26.49
CA ILE A 354 10.65 5.60 -26.55
C ILE A 354 11.54 4.71 -25.69
N PRO A 355 10.99 4.05 -24.67
CA PRO A 355 11.75 3.18 -23.78
C PRO A 355 12.18 1.92 -24.54
N CYS A 356 13.43 1.54 -24.32
CA CYS A 356 14.02 0.31 -24.85
C CYS A 356 14.70 -0.45 -23.72
N TYR A 357 14.13 -1.59 -23.35
CA TYR A 357 14.63 -2.48 -22.30
C TYR A 357 15.61 -3.51 -22.88
N LEU A 358 16.39 -4.14 -21.99
CA LEU A 358 17.33 -5.19 -22.34
C LEU A 358 16.87 -6.60 -21.93
N ASP A 359 15.78 -6.67 -21.16
CA ASP A 359 15.21 -7.91 -20.62
C ASP A 359 13.68 -7.89 -20.82
N PRO A 360 13.09 -8.94 -21.42
CA PRO A 360 11.64 -9.01 -21.63
C PRO A 360 10.85 -8.91 -20.33
N SER A 361 11.29 -9.56 -19.25
CA SER A 361 10.57 -9.56 -17.97
C SER A 361 10.42 -8.14 -17.42
N THR A 362 11.48 -7.34 -17.53
CA THR A 362 11.53 -5.93 -17.15
C THR A 362 10.60 -5.07 -18.01
N ALA A 363 10.60 -5.30 -19.32
CA ALA A 363 9.74 -4.57 -20.26
C ALA A 363 8.25 -4.81 -19.96
N ILE A 364 7.87 -6.06 -19.74
CA ILE A 364 6.48 -6.45 -19.41
C ILE A 364 6.09 -5.98 -18.00
N THR A 365 7.00 -6.06 -17.03
CA THR A 365 6.76 -5.53 -15.67
C THR A 365 6.51 -4.02 -15.69
N SER A 366 7.28 -3.28 -16.50
CA SER A 366 7.08 -1.84 -16.66
C SER A 366 5.74 -1.53 -17.33
N TYR A 367 5.33 -2.30 -18.34
CA TYR A 367 4.01 -2.17 -18.97
C TYR A 367 2.85 -2.44 -17.98
N ARG A 368 3.00 -3.39 -17.04
CA ARG A 368 2.02 -3.60 -15.95
C ARG A 368 1.80 -2.33 -15.13
N LYS A 369 2.87 -1.60 -14.79
CA LYS A 369 2.77 -0.33 -14.05
C LYS A 369 1.99 0.73 -14.84
N LEU A 370 2.14 0.74 -16.17
CA LEU A 370 1.38 1.63 -17.06
C LEU A 370 -0.12 1.27 -17.08
N ILE A 371 -0.47 -0.02 -17.07
CA ILE A 371 -1.86 -0.49 -16.92
C ILE A 371 -2.41 -0.09 -15.54
N ASP A 372 -1.65 -0.31 -14.47
CA ASP A 372 -2.06 0.06 -13.10
C ASP A 372 -2.38 1.56 -13.01
N PHE A 373 -1.54 2.40 -13.62
CA PHE A 373 -1.79 3.82 -13.71
C PHE A 373 -3.06 4.15 -14.50
N SER A 374 -3.32 3.45 -15.61
CA SER A 374 -4.58 3.60 -16.37
C SER A 374 -5.80 3.32 -15.49
N ILE A 375 -5.74 2.25 -14.69
CA ILE A 375 -6.81 1.88 -13.76
C ILE A 375 -7.00 2.98 -12.70
N ILE A 376 -5.90 3.46 -12.08
CA ILE A 376 -5.92 4.52 -11.06
C ILE A 376 -6.51 5.82 -11.63
N LYS A 377 -6.03 6.24 -12.80
CA LYS A 377 -6.46 7.47 -13.49
C LYS A 377 -7.96 7.46 -13.81
N ASN A 378 -8.49 6.30 -14.20
CA ASN A 378 -9.90 6.12 -14.54
C ASN A 378 -10.78 5.69 -13.35
N LYS A 379 -10.20 5.42 -12.17
CA LYS A 379 -10.96 4.98 -10.99
C LYS A 379 -11.85 6.12 -10.50
N LYS A 380 -13.17 5.87 -10.53
CA LYS A 380 -14.15 6.78 -9.93
C LYS A 380 -13.89 6.89 -8.44
N GLU A 381 -14.09 8.09 -7.90
CA GLU A 381 -14.02 8.30 -6.47
C GLU A 381 -15.25 7.69 -5.82
N LEU A 382 -15.03 6.64 -5.04
CA LEU A 382 -16.08 5.93 -4.32
C LEU A 382 -16.33 6.67 -3.00
N GLU A 383 -17.60 6.83 -2.66
CA GLU A 383 -17.99 7.46 -1.41
C GLU A 383 -17.73 6.53 -0.23
N ILE A 384 -17.25 7.10 0.87
CA ILE A 384 -17.20 6.40 2.14
C ILE A 384 -18.65 6.23 2.62
N PRO A 385 -19.14 5.00 2.83
CA PRO A 385 -20.52 4.76 3.23
C PRO A 385 -20.77 5.39 4.61
N LYS A 386 -21.83 6.20 4.69
CA LYS A 386 -22.31 6.72 5.98
C LYS A 386 -23.10 5.61 6.68
N ILE A 387 -22.46 4.96 7.65
CA ILE A 387 -23.15 3.98 8.48
C ILE A 387 -24.02 4.74 9.50
N GLY A 388 -25.33 4.49 9.45
CA GLY A 388 -26.30 5.08 10.37
C GLY A 388 -26.14 4.52 11.78
N ILE A 389 -25.24 5.10 12.57
CA ILE A 389 -25.12 4.81 14.00
C ILE A 389 -26.02 5.79 14.76
N PRO A 390 -26.97 5.31 15.58
CA PRO A 390 -27.85 6.18 16.35
C PRO A 390 -27.05 7.15 17.24
N PRO A 391 -27.41 8.45 17.30
CA PRO A 391 -26.69 9.43 18.11
C PRO A 391 -26.56 9.02 19.59
N GLU A 392 -27.60 8.42 20.16
CA GLU A 392 -27.62 7.89 21.52
C GLU A 392 -26.58 6.80 21.76
N ASN A 393 -26.30 5.98 20.74
CA ASN A 393 -25.26 4.95 20.80
C ASN A 393 -23.87 5.60 20.81
N LYS A 394 -23.65 6.63 19.98
CA LYS A 394 -22.38 7.37 19.96
C LYS A 394 -22.11 8.03 21.31
N GLU A 395 -23.11 8.69 21.89
CA GLU A 395 -22.95 9.34 23.19
C GLU A 395 -22.71 8.33 24.32
N ARG A 396 -23.35 7.15 24.27
CA ARG A 396 -23.04 6.08 25.23
C ARG A 396 -21.60 5.56 25.09
N VAL A 397 -21.11 5.37 23.87
CA VAL A 397 -19.69 4.98 23.64
C VAL A 397 -18.74 6.06 24.17
N ARG A 398 -19.02 7.35 23.90
CA ARG A 398 -18.24 8.48 24.42
C ARG A 398 -18.12 8.41 25.94
N LEU A 399 -19.26 8.26 26.65
CA LEU A 399 -19.28 8.19 28.11
C LEU A 399 -18.46 7.00 28.65
N ILE A 400 -18.58 5.81 28.03
CA ILE A 400 -17.79 4.64 28.44
C ILE A 400 -16.29 4.92 28.27
N LEU A 401 -15.88 5.48 27.13
CA LEU A 401 -14.48 5.80 26.85
C LEU A 401 -13.94 6.87 27.80
N GLU A 402 -14.71 7.93 28.10
CA GLU A 402 -14.33 8.97 29.06
C GLU A 402 -14.16 8.43 30.48
N ILE A 403 -15.07 7.54 30.93
CA ILE A 403 -14.95 6.91 32.25
C ILE A 403 -13.67 6.07 32.32
N LEU A 404 -13.39 5.28 31.29
CA LEU A 404 -12.20 4.43 31.23
C LEU A 404 -10.91 5.25 31.17
N GLU A 405 -10.87 6.31 30.36
CA GLU A 405 -9.73 7.20 30.26
C GLU A 405 -9.46 7.91 31.61
N ASN A 406 -10.50 8.44 32.26
CA ASN A 406 -10.38 9.10 33.57
C ASN A 406 -9.93 8.13 34.67
N ALA A 407 -10.24 6.85 34.54
CA ALA A 407 -9.76 5.79 35.43
C ALA A 407 -8.33 5.31 35.09
N GLY A 408 -7.69 5.84 34.04
CA GLY A 408 -6.36 5.43 33.60
C GLY A 408 -6.32 4.04 32.99
N VAL A 409 -7.47 3.51 32.53
CA VAL A 409 -7.57 2.17 31.94
C VAL A 409 -7.22 2.24 30.46
N SER A 410 -6.08 1.67 30.08
CA SER A 410 -5.67 1.57 28.68
C SER A 410 -6.12 0.27 28.00
N SER A 411 -6.25 -0.81 28.76
CA SER A 411 -6.72 -2.12 28.27
C SER A 411 -8.17 -2.34 28.67
N VAL A 412 -9.07 -2.30 27.69
CA VAL A 412 -10.50 -2.48 27.88
C VAL A 412 -10.85 -3.96 27.80
N GLY A 413 -11.38 -4.50 28.90
CA GLY A 413 -11.79 -5.90 29.00
C GLY A 413 -13.05 -6.24 28.18
N GLU A 414 -13.32 -7.55 28.07
CA GLU A 414 -14.40 -8.15 27.26
C GLU A 414 -15.81 -7.57 27.51
N GLU A 415 -16.11 -7.14 28.74
CA GLU A 415 -17.42 -6.57 29.12
C GLU A 415 -17.66 -5.23 28.40
N ASN A 416 -16.78 -4.26 28.62
CA ASN A 416 -16.88 -2.92 28.03
C ASN A 416 -16.60 -2.92 26.52
N ALA A 417 -15.63 -3.73 26.06
CA ALA A 417 -15.35 -3.87 24.63
C ALA A 417 -16.57 -4.44 23.89
N GLY A 418 -17.23 -5.45 24.46
CA GLY A 418 -18.47 -6.01 23.93
C GLY A 418 -19.60 -4.99 23.90
N GLU A 419 -19.79 -4.20 24.96
CA GLU A 419 -20.82 -3.14 25.00
C GLU A 419 -20.60 -2.09 23.90
N ILE A 420 -19.38 -1.57 23.76
CA ILE A 420 -19.04 -0.58 22.73
C ILE A 420 -19.31 -1.14 21.32
N LEU A 421 -18.87 -2.37 21.05
CA LEU A 421 -19.07 -3.01 19.76
C LEU A 421 -20.55 -3.30 19.49
N SER A 422 -21.34 -3.69 20.49
CA SER A 422 -22.78 -3.88 20.35
C SER A 422 -23.52 -2.60 19.98
N LEU A 423 -23.10 -1.45 20.51
CA LEU A 423 -23.65 -0.14 20.13
C LEU A 423 -23.36 0.22 18.66
N TYR A 424 -22.33 -0.40 18.07
CA TYR A 424 -22.00 -0.31 16.66
C TYR A 424 -22.57 -1.46 15.82
N GLY A 425 -23.41 -2.33 16.39
CA GLY A 425 -24.15 -3.37 15.68
C GLY A 425 -23.47 -4.73 15.63
N PHE A 426 -22.54 -5.02 16.55
CA PHE A 426 -22.01 -6.37 16.75
C PHE A 426 -22.91 -7.20 17.67
N ASN A 427 -23.15 -8.45 17.26
CA ASN A 427 -23.87 -9.41 18.08
C ASN A 427 -22.88 -10.22 18.90
N PHE A 428 -23.25 -10.50 20.15
CA PHE A 428 -22.51 -11.38 21.05
C PHE A 428 -23.45 -12.48 21.57
N PRO A 429 -22.92 -13.64 21.98
CA PRO A 429 -23.72 -14.72 22.56
C PRO A 429 -24.45 -14.21 23.80
N LYS A 430 -25.63 -14.78 24.08
CA LYS A 430 -26.30 -14.51 25.37
C LYS A 430 -25.36 -14.87 26.50
N LYS A 431 -25.24 -13.98 27.48
CA LYS A 431 -24.35 -14.18 28.62
C LYS A 431 -24.89 -13.55 29.89
N ALA A 432 -24.59 -14.15 31.04
CA ALA A 432 -24.82 -13.55 32.35
C ALA A 432 -23.79 -14.05 33.38
N LEU A 433 -23.55 -13.22 34.39
CA LEU A 433 -22.63 -13.53 35.49
C LEU A 433 -23.35 -14.34 36.57
N ALA A 434 -22.81 -15.49 36.92
CA ALA A 434 -23.20 -16.27 38.08
C ALA A 434 -22.18 -16.11 39.21
N LYS A 435 -22.65 -15.92 40.44
CA LYS A 435 -21.81 -15.88 41.65
C LYS A 435 -21.80 -17.21 42.40
N THR A 436 -22.79 -18.06 42.17
CA THR A 436 -22.89 -19.41 42.75
C THR A 436 -23.14 -20.45 41.65
N PRO A 437 -22.85 -21.75 41.91
CA PRO A 437 -23.13 -22.80 40.94
C PRO A 437 -24.64 -22.98 40.67
N GLU A 438 -25.50 -22.69 41.65
CA GLU A 438 -26.97 -22.70 41.48
C GLU A 438 -27.42 -21.58 40.52
N GLU A 439 -26.91 -20.35 40.72
CA GLU A 439 -27.18 -19.24 39.80
C GLU A 439 -26.69 -19.56 38.38
N ALA A 440 -25.57 -20.28 38.24
CA ALA A 440 -25.05 -20.68 36.93
C ALA A 440 -25.99 -21.65 36.21
N VAL A 441 -26.60 -22.59 36.94
CA VAL A 441 -27.61 -23.51 36.40
C VAL A 441 -28.87 -22.75 35.98
N GLU A 442 -29.41 -21.86 36.82
CA GLU A 442 -30.59 -21.06 36.48
C GLU A 442 -30.37 -20.20 35.23
N ILE A 443 -29.17 -19.61 35.10
CA ILE A 443 -28.78 -18.85 33.91
C ILE A 443 -28.69 -19.78 32.70
N ALA A 444 -28.06 -20.95 32.84
CA ALA A 444 -27.93 -21.91 31.74
C ALA A 444 -29.28 -22.41 31.23
N GLU A 445 -30.25 -22.65 32.12
CA GLU A 445 -31.62 -23.02 31.75
C GLU A 445 -32.34 -21.91 30.97
N LYS A 446 -32.11 -20.64 31.31
CA LYS A 446 -32.65 -19.49 30.59
C LYS A 446 -31.97 -19.27 29.23
N ILE A 447 -30.68 -19.52 29.13
CA ILE A 447 -29.91 -19.37 27.88
C ILE A 447 -30.21 -20.53 26.91
N GLY A 448 -30.27 -21.75 27.42
CA GLY A 448 -30.37 -23.00 26.67
C GLY A 448 -29.01 -23.69 26.50
N TYR A 449 -29.03 -25.03 26.51
CA TYR A 449 -27.84 -25.87 26.38
C TYR A 449 -27.49 -26.16 24.89
N PRO A 450 -26.20 -26.39 24.55
CA PRO A 450 -25.04 -26.36 25.44
C PRO A 450 -24.58 -24.94 25.80
N VAL A 451 -23.94 -24.80 26.97
CA VAL A 451 -23.36 -23.55 27.46
C VAL A 451 -21.84 -23.66 27.67
N VAL A 452 -21.21 -22.49 27.79
CA VAL A 452 -19.79 -22.31 28.10
C VAL A 452 -19.68 -21.54 29.43
N LEU A 453 -18.80 -22.00 30.31
CA LEU A 453 -18.44 -21.29 31.54
C LEU A 453 -17.05 -20.67 31.40
N LYS A 454 -16.90 -19.40 31.76
CA LYS A 454 -15.60 -18.69 31.81
C LYS A 454 -15.47 -17.93 33.13
N VAL A 455 -14.32 -18.04 33.81
CA VAL A 455 -14.04 -17.24 35.00
C VAL A 455 -14.07 -15.74 34.68
N SER A 456 -14.71 -14.96 35.57
CA SER A 456 -14.69 -13.49 35.54
C SER A 456 -13.78 -12.97 36.64
N SER A 457 -12.61 -12.47 36.26
CA SER A 457 -11.64 -11.91 37.19
C SER A 457 -10.75 -10.87 36.49
N PRO A 458 -10.51 -9.69 37.10
CA PRO A 458 -9.56 -8.72 36.57
C PRO A 458 -8.10 -9.18 36.69
N ASN A 459 -7.82 -10.21 37.53
CA ASN A 459 -6.46 -10.72 37.75
C ASN A 459 -6.06 -11.84 36.78
N ILE A 460 -6.99 -12.36 35.98
CA ILE A 460 -6.79 -13.55 35.15
C ILE A 460 -6.93 -13.17 33.68
N LEU A 461 -5.78 -12.96 33.02
CA LEU A 461 -5.73 -12.60 31.60
C LEU A 461 -5.90 -13.84 30.69
N HIS A 462 -5.20 -14.94 31.01
CA HIS A 462 -5.26 -16.20 30.27
C HIS A 462 -6.12 -17.23 31.03
N LYS A 463 -7.43 -17.17 30.79
CA LYS A 463 -8.44 -17.98 31.51
C LYS A 463 -8.25 -19.49 31.30
N THR A 464 -7.83 -19.92 30.12
CA THR A 464 -7.63 -21.34 29.80
C THR A 464 -6.50 -21.97 30.62
N ASP A 465 -5.40 -21.23 30.83
CA ASP A 465 -4.19 -21.74 31.49
C ASP A 465 -4.41 -22.10 32.96
N VAL A 466 -5.39 -21.44 33.60
CA VAL A 466 -5.79 -21.70 34.99
C VAL A 466 -6.99 -22.65 35.09
N GLY A 467 -7.37 -23.32 33.99
CA GLY A 467 -8.56 -24.17 33.93
C GLY A 467 -9.87 -23.40 34.12
N GLY A 468 -9.86 -22.09 33.83
CA GLY A 468 -10.96 -21.16 34.04
C GLY A 468 -11.99 -21.13 32.91
N VAL A 469 -11.97 -22.11 32.00
CA VAL A 469 -12.94 -22.25 30.89
C VAL A 469 -13.42 -23.69 30.81
N LYS A 470 -14.74 -23.88 30.71
CA LYS A 470 -15.39 -25.18 30.44
C LYS A 470 -16.34 -25.03 29.27
N LEU A 471 -16.19 -25.87 28.26
CA LEU A 471 -16.96 -25.81 27.01
C LEU A 471 -17.96 -26.97 26.93
N ASN A 472 -19.01 -26.81 26.11
CA ASN A 472 -19.93 -27.89 25.73
C ASN A 472 -20.61 -28.56 26.93
N LEU A 473 -21.08 -27.76 27.89
CA LEU A 473 -21.86 -28.25 29.03
C LEU A 473 -23.33 -28.39 28.62
N ARG A 474 -23.90 -29.58 28.74
CA ARG A 474 -25.15 -29.99 28.08
C ARG A 474 -26.35 -30.09 29.01
N ASN A 475 -26.14 -30.01 30.31
CA ASN A 475 -27.18 -30.15 31.32
C ASN A 475 -26.77 -29.43 32.63
N ALA A 476 -27.72 -29.35 33.56
CA ALA A 476 -27.56 -28.67 34.85
C ALA A 476 -26.42 -29.24 35.70
N GLU A 477 -26.27 -30.56 35.72
CA GLU A 477 -25.22 -31.23 36.50
C GLU A 477 -23.82 -30.88 35.98
N GLU A 478 -23.63 -30.88 34.66
CA GLU A 478 -22.38 -30.48 34.02
C GLU A 478 -22.04 -29.00 34.29
N VAL A 479 -23.04 -28.11 34.32
CA VAL A 479 -22.85 -26.68 34.65
C VAL A 479 -22.48 -26.49 36.11
N TYR A 480 -23.21 -27.13 37.03
CA TYR A 480 -22.94 -27.05 38.46
C TYR A 480 -21.52 -27.51 38.80
N ASN A 481 -21.14 -28.68 38.30
CA ASN A 481 -19.79 -29.24 38.48
C ASN A 481 -18.72 -28.38 37.79
N GLY A 482 -19.00 -27.89 36.57
CA GLY A 482 -18.10 -27.02 35.82
C GLY A 482 -17.77 -25.72 36.55
N PHE A 483 -18.76 -25.11 37.23
CA PHE A 483 -18.55 -23.92 38.06
C PHE A 483 -17.61 -24.20 39.24
N ILE A 484 -17.86 -25.29 39.96
CA ILE A 484 -17.04 -25.70 41.11
C ILE A 484 -15.60 -25.97 40.64
N ASP A 485 -15.43 -26.73 39.56
CA ASP A 485 -14.12 -27.02 38.97
C ASP A 485 -13.35 -25.74 38.63
N ILE A 486 -13.99 -24.78 37.96
CA ILE A 486 -13.35 -23.50 37.60
C ILE A 486 -12.87 -22.77 38.84
N THR A 487 -13.72 -22.64 39.86
CA THR A 487 -13.37 -21.88 41.08
C THR A 487 -12.27 -22.57 41.89
N ILE A 488 -12.26 -23.91 41.96
CA ILE A 488 -11.20 -24.68 42.60
C ILE A 488 -9.88 -24.52 41.84
N ASN A 489 -9.88 -24.71 40.52
CA ASN A 489 -8.68 -24.62 39.70
C ASN A 489 -8.06 -23.22 39.76
N VAL A 490 -8.88 -22.18 39.63
CA VAL A 490 -8.41 -20.79 39.70
C VAL A 490 -7.79 -20.49 41.07
N ARG A 491 -8.43 -20.91 42.18
CA ARG A 491 -7.85 -20.73 43.53
C ARG A 491 -6.57 -21.54 43.74
N ARG A 492 -6.42 -22.67 43.06
CA ARG A 492 -5.21 -23.50 43.13
C ARG A 492 -4.04 -22.85 42.39
N PHE A 493 -4.26 -22.37 41.16
CA PHE A 493 -3.22 -21.78 40.33
C PHE A 493 -2.93 -20.32 40.69
N MET A 494 -3.93 -19.57 41.13
CA MET A 494 -3.82 -18.15 41.52
C MET A 494 -4.59 -17.87 42.83
N PRO A 495 -4.05 -18.27 44.00
CA PRO A 495 -4.77 -18.19 45.29
C PRO A 495 -5.23 -16.79 45.69
N ASN A 496 -4.51 -15.76 45.24
CA ASN A 496 -4.78 -14.37 45.55
C ASN A 496 -5.64 -13.65 44.48
N ALA A 497 -6.08 -14.36 43.43
CA ALA A 497 -6.91 -13.75 42.39
C ALA A 497 -8.32 -13.46 42.90
N TYR A 498 -8.80 -12.23 42.69
CA TYR A 498 -10.18 -11.86 42.96
C TYR A 498 -11.11 -12.44 41.89
N ILE A 499 -12.02 -13.33 42.28
CA ILE A 499 -13.03 -13.92 41.39
C ILE A 499 -14.35 -13.16 41.56
N LYS A 500 -14.77 -12.41 40.52
CA LYS A 500 -16.07 -11.72 40.48
C LYS A 500 -17.23 -12.73 40.38
N GLY A 501 -16.97 -13.87 39.72
CA GLY A 501 -17.90 -14.97 39.50
C GLY A 501 -17.49 -15.79 38.27
N VAL A 502 -18.43 -16.54 37.72
CA VAL A 502 -18.28 -17.28 36.45
C VAL A 502 -19.34 -16.79 35.48
N MET A 503 -18.91 -16.38 34.29
CA MET A 503 -19.81 -16.01 33.20
C MET A 503 -20.31 -17.27 32.51
N VAL A 504 -21.63 -17.37 32.35
CA VAL A 504 -22.31 -18.39 31.54
C VAL A 504 -22.60 -17.80 30.18
N TYR A 505 -22.15 -18.46 29.12
CA TYR A 505 -22.36 -18.05 27.73
C TYR A 505 -23.15 -19.12 26.98
N GLU A 506 -24.00 -18.69 26.06
CA GLU A 506 -24.50 -19.53 24.98
C GLU A 506 -23.34 -20.12 24.16
N MET A 507 -23.37 -21.43 23.90
CA MET A 507 -22.37 -22.05 23.04
C MET A 507 -22.77 -21.92 21.57
N ILE A 508 -22.04 -21.08 20.83
CA ILE A 508 -22.21 -20.94 19.39
C ILE A 508 -21.57 -22.14 18.68
N THR A 509 -22.35 -22.88 17.88
CA THR A 509 -21.91 -24.05 17.12
C THR A 509 -22.06 -23.85 15.61
N GLY A 510 -21.15 -24.44 14.82
CA GLY A 510 -21.09 -24.25 13.36
C GLY A 510 -20.63 -22.85 12.94
N GLY A 511 -20.59 -22.57 11.64
CA GLY A 511 -20.06 -21.30 11.12
C GLY A 511 -18.54 -21.33 10.90
N LYS A 512 -18.03 -20.27 10.27
CA LYS A 512 -16.62 -20.08 10.01
C LYS A 512 -16.04 -18.98 10.88
N GLU A 513 -14.95 -19.27 11.58
CA GLU A 513 -14.21 -18.30 12.36
C GLU A 513 -13.38 -17.40 11.44
N VAL A 514 -13.58 -16.10 11.57
CA VAL A 514 -12.75 -15.03 10.98
C VAL A 514 -12.25 -14.13 12.10
N ILE A 515 -11.21 -13.35 11.82
CA ILE A 515 -10.73 -12.31 12.71
C ILE A 515 -11.04 -10.94 12.10
N LEU A 516 -11.53 -10.03 12.95
CA LEU A 516 -11.70 -8.62 12.62
C LEU A 516 -10.90 -7.82 13.62
N GLY A 517 -10.09 -6.89 13.13
CA GLY A 517 -9.26 -6.09 14.02
C GLY A 517 -9.00 -4.69 13.52
N VAL A 518 -8.50 -3.87 14.43
CA VAL A 518 -8.01 -2.53 14.19
C VAL A 518 -6.67 -2.41 14.90
N SER A 519 -5.69 -1.81 14.25
CA SER A 519 -4.47 -1.32 14.87
C SER A 519 -4.24 0.14 14.50
N TYR A 520 -3.37 0.85 15.21
CA TYR A 520 -3.09 2.26 14.96
C TYR A 520 -1.64 2.44 14.49
N ASP A 521 -1.48 2.93 13.26
CA ASP A 521 -0.20 3.39 12.73
C ASP A 521 -0.03 4.90 13.00
N THR A 522 1.16 5.29 13.43
CA THR A 522 1.46 6.68 13.82
C THR A 522 1.54 7.65 12.64
N THR A 523 1.70 7.15 11.41
CA THR A 523 1.77 7.97 10.19
C THR A 523 0.40 8.07 9.53
N PHE A 524 -0.28 6.94 9.32
CA PHE A 524 -1.50 6.86 8.51
C PHE A 524 -2.78 6.67 9.31
N GLY A 525 -2.70 6.47 10.63
CA GLY A 525 -3.86 6.30 11.51
C GLY A 525 -4.34 4.85 11.58
N HIS A 526 -5.66 4.66 11.69
CA HIS A 526 -6.24 3.34 11.93
C HIS A 526 -6.16 2.42 10.71
N MET A 527 -5.63 1.23 10.95
CA MET A 527 -5.49 0.11 10.02
C MET A 527 -6.49 -0.97 10.40
N LEU A 528 -7.45 -1.25 9.52
CA LEU A 528 -8.38 -2.37 9.69
C LEU A 528 -7.73 -3.65 9.20
N MET A 529 -8.04 -4.75 9.88
CA MET A 529 -7.56 -6.09 9.59
C MET A 529 -8.73 -7.04 9.41
N PHE A 530 -8.63 -7.89 8.39
CA PHE A 530 -9.50 -9.05 8.20
C PHE A 530 -8.64 -10.28 7.95
N GLY A 531 -9.07 -11.45 8.42
CA GLY A 531 -8.40 -12.70 8.12
C GLY A 531 -9.22 -13.91 8.50
N LEU A 532 -8.73 -15.10 8.15
CA LEU A 532 -9.30 -16.34 8.67
C LEU A 532 -8.91 -16.53 10.13
N GLY A 533 -9.91 -16.79 10.97
CA GLY A 533 -9.82 -16.87 12.42
C GLY A 533 -9.50 -18.28 12.92
N GLY A 534 -9.43 -18.40 14.25
CA GLY A 534 -9.17 -19.66 14.95
C GLY A 534 -7.69 -19.87 15.29
N ILE A 535 -7.36 -21.08 15.76
CA ILE A 535 -6.04 -21.42 16.32
C ILE A 535 -4.86 -21.28 15.34
N TYR A 536 -5.13 -21.11 14.05
CA TYR A 536 -4.10 -21.07 13.01
C TYR A 536 -3.75 -19.66 12.52
N VAL A 537 -4.41 -18.60 13.04
CA VAL A 537 -4.17 -17.20 12.64
C VAL A 537 -2.69 -16.82 12.74
N GLU A 538 -2.06 -17.12 13.89
CA GLU A 538 -0.66 -16.78 14.16
C GLU A 538 0.33 -17.53 13.25
N VAL A 539 -0.05 -18.73 12.81
CA VAL A 539 0.78 -19.63 12.00
C VAL A 539 0.65 -19.33 10.51
N LEU A 540 -0.56 -19.08 10.02
CA LEU A 540 -0.85 -18.92 8.59
C LEU A 540 -0.64 -17.48 8.11
N LYS A 541 -0.78 -16.49 8.99
CA LYS A 541 -0.68 -15.05 8.68
C LYS A 541 -1.52 -14.65 7.45
N ASP A 542 -2.67 -15.29 7.27
CA ASP A 542 -3.59 -15.07 6.15
C ASP A 542 -4.55 -13.92 6.47
N VAL A 543 -4.02 -12.70 6.35
CA VAL A 543 -4.67 -11.45 6.76
C VAL A 543 -4.49 -10.37 5.70
N SER A 544 -5.52 -9.55 5.52
CA SER A 544 -5.55 -8.35 4.69
C SER A 544 -5.73 -7.10 5.57
N PHE A 545 -5.27 -5.96 5.06
CA PHE A 545 -5.31 -4.69 5.79
C PHE A 545 -5.79 -3.55 4.90
N LYS A 546 -6.47 -2.55 5.48
CA LYS A 546 -6.81 -1.29 4.81
C LYS A 546 -6.77 -0.11 5.78
N ILE A 547 -6.49 1.08 5.29
CA ILE A 547 -6.50 2.33 6.09
C ILE A 547 -7.93 2.87 6.17
N ALA A 548 -8.41 3.14 7.39
CA ALA A 548 -9.67 3.84 7.63
C ALA A 548 -9.61 5.31 7.20
N PRO A 549 -10.74 5.88 6.75
CA PRO A 549 -12.04 5.23 6.52
C PRO A 549 -12.07 4.36 5.24
N LEU A 550 -12.90 3.32 5.23
CA LEU A 550 -13.03 2.37 4.12
C LEU A 550 -14.25 2.64 3.24
N THR A 551 -14.14 2.36 1.93
CA THR A 551 -15.31 2.17 1.05
C THR A 551 -15.84 0.73 1.11
N LYS A 552 -17.05 0.49 0.58
CA LYS A 552 -17.61 -0.88 0.55
C LYS A 552 -16.73 -1.81 -0.31
N GLU A 553 -16.21 -1.30 -1.41
CA GLU A 553 -15.33 -2.00 -2.35
C GLU A 553 -14.01 -2.37 -1.67
N GLU A 554 -13.39 -1.45 -0.91
CA GLU A 554 -12.18 -1.76 -0.14
C GLU A 554 -12.42 -2.87 0.88
N ALA A 555 -13.61 -2.92 1.49
CA ALA A 555 -13.98 -4.00 2.40
C ALA A 555 -14.17 -5.34 1.68
N TYR A 556 -14.69 -5.39 0.44
CA TYR A 556 -14.70 -6.63 -0.34
C TYR A 556 -13.30 -7.05 -0.78
N GLU A 557 -12.46 -6.10 -1.21
CA GLU A 557 -11.06 -6.38 -1.56
C GLU A 557 -10.34 -7.10 -0.40
N MET A 558 -10.59 -6.69 0.85
CA MET A 558 -10.05 -7.38 2.02
C MET A 558 -10.42 -8.87 2.08
N LEU A 559 -11.65 -9.23 1.70
CA LEU A 559 -12.12 -10.62 1.70
C LEU A 559 -11.50 -11.43 0.55
N GLU A 560 -11.17 -10.79 -0.57
CA GLU A 560 -10.59 -11.42 -1.76
C GLU A 560 -9.07 -11.58 -1.64
N GLU A 561 -8.39 -10.70 -0.89
CA GLU A 561 -6.93 -10.69 -0.72
C GLU A 561 -6.41 -11.85 0.15
N ILE A 562 -7.26 -12.48 0.96
CA ILE A 562 -6.86 -13.63 1.78
C ILE A 562 -6.76 -14.91 0.91
N LYS A 563 -5.74 -15.72 1.15
CA LYS A 563 -5.50 -16.98 0.43
C LYS A 563 -6.68 -17.95 0.60
N GLY A 564 -7.32 -17.92 1.77
CA GLY A 564 -8.49 -18.73 2.07
C GLY A 564 -9.84 -18.13 1.65
N ALA A 565 -9.89 -17.11 0.77
CA ALA A 565 -11.14 -16.46 0.34
C ALA A 565 -12.21 -17.46 -0.14
N LYS A 566 -11.81 -18.51 -0.87
CA LYS A 566 -12.70 -19.57 -1.37
C LYS A 566 -13.42 -20.35 -0.26
N ILE A 567 -12.88 -20.37 0.96
CA ILE A 567 -13.54 -21.05 2.09
C ILE A 567 -14.86 -20.34 2.45
N LEU A 568 -14.94 -19.02 2.25
CA LEU A 568 -16.15 -18.24 2.49
C LEU A 568 -17.25 -18.51 1.45
N GLU A 569 -16.90 -19.12 0.30
CA GLU A 569 -17.86 -19.52 -0.74
C GLU A 569 -18.54 -20.86 -0.43
N GLY A 570 -18.10 -21.54 0.63
CA GLY A 570 -18.53 -22.91 0.96
C GLY A 570 -17.61 -23.94 0.32
N VAL A 571 -17.32 -25.01 1.06
CA VAL A 571 -16.51 -26.14 0.58
C VAL A 571 -17.32 -27.42 0.61
N ARG A 572 -17.10 -28.32 -0.35
CA ARG A 572 -17.67 -29.69 -0.34
C ARG A 572 -19.20 -29.75 -0.20
N GLY A 573 -19.92 -28.81 -0.84
CA GLY A 573 -21.38 -28.76 -0.80
C GLY A 573 -21.97 -27.94 0.36
N GLU A 574 -21.14 -27.33 1.20
CA GLU A 574 -21.60 -26.31 2.15
C GLU A 574 -22.15 -25.08 1.41
N PRO A 575 -23.25 -24.47 1.89
CA PRO A 575 -23.70 -23.20 1.35
C PRO A 575 -22.69 -22.08 1.64
N PRO A 576 -22.67 -21.01 0.83
CA PRO A 576 -21.78 -19.88 1.06
C PRO A 576 -22.05 -19.22 2.43
N TYR A 577 -21.00 -18.63 3.01
CA TYR A 577 -21.11 -17.84 4.23
C TYR A 577 -21.53 -16.40 3.90
N ASP A 578 -22.14 -15.70 4.87
CA ASP A 578 -22.67 -14.36 4.68
C ASP A 578 -21.56 -13.30 4.58
N LYS A 579 -20.99 -13.13 3.37
CA LYS A 579 -19.95 -12.14 3.07
C LYS A 579 -20.43 -10.71 3.28
N GLU A 580 -21.71 -10.41 3.04
CA GLU A 580 -22.29 -9.08 3.27
C GLU A 580 -22.23 -8.70 4.74
N ASN A 581 -22.49 -9.66 5.63
CA ASN A 581 -22.41 -9.43 7.06
C ASN A 581 -20.97 -9.10 7.50
N ILE A 582 -19.96 -9.78 6.96
CA ILE A 582 -18.55 -9.46 7.23
C ILE A 582 -18.24 -8.02 6.79
N VAL A 583 -18.62 -7.66 5.55
CA VAL A 583 -18.41 -6.32 5.00
C VAL A 583 -19.09 -5.25 5.85
N ASP A 584 -20.34 -5.46 6.28
CA ASP A 584 -21.04 -4.55 7.21
C ASP A 584 -20.26 -4.37 8.53
N LYS A 585 -19.72 -5.44 9.11
CA LYS A 585 -18.92 -5.35 10.35
C LYS A 585 -17.59 -4.64 10.16
N ILE A 586 -16.89 -4.88 9.05
CA ILE A 586 -15.67 -4.14 8.69
C ILE A 586 -15.97 -2.64 8.59
N LEU A 587 -17.04 -2.27 7.88
CA LEU A 587 -17.44 -0.86 7.73
C LEU A 587 -17.88 -0.23 9.06
N ARG A 588 -18.55 -0.98 9.94
CA ARG A 588 -18.90 -0.52 11.29
C ARG A 588 -17.68 -0.30 12.18
N LEU A 589 -16.65 -1.16 12.08
CA LEU A 589 -15.37 -0.91 12.75
C LEU A 589 -14.69 0.33 12.19
N SER A 590 -14.72 0.52 10.87
CA SER A 590 -14.17 1.71 10.22
C SER A 590 -14.85 2.99 10.74
N GLN A 591 -16.18 2.97 10.86
CA GLN A 591 -16.96 4.06 11.42
C GLN A 591 -16.63 4.30 12.91
N LEU A 592 -16.51 3.23 13.72
CA LEU A 592 -16.22 3.33 15.15
C LEU A 592 -14.90 4.06 15.41
N VAL A 593 -13.84 3.69 14.71
CA VAL A 593 -12.50 4.28 14.93
C VAL A 593 -12.37 5.66 14.31
N THR A 594 -13.19 5.96 13.30
CA THR A 594 -13.33 7.31 12.74
C THR A 594 -14.07 8.24 13.71
N ASP A 595 -15.12 7.75 14.37
CA ASP A 595 -15.87 8.51 15.38
C ASP A 595 -15.06 8.70 16.67
N PHE A 596 -14.26 7.70 17.07
CA PHE A 596 -13.49 7.70 18.30
C PHE A 596 -12.01 7.37 18.06
N PRO A 597 -11.20 8.36 17.68
CA PRO A 597 -9.79 8.13 17.40
C PRO A 597 -8.99 7.60 18.60
N ILE A 598 -9.43 7.85 19.84
CA ILE A 598 -8.79 7.33 21.07
C ILE A 598 -8.64 5.79 21.09
N ILE A 599 -9.43 5.06 20.32
CA ILE A 599 -9.30 3.62 20.19
C ILE A 599 -8.06 3.29 19.36
N LYS A 600 -7.05 2.66 19.97
CA LYS A 600 -5.79 2.30 19.31
C LYS A 600 -5.81 0.90 18.72
N GLU A 601 -6.47 -0.04 19.38
CA GLU A 601 -6.54 -1.42 18.95
C GLU A 601 -7.92 -1.99 19.22
N ILE A 602 -8.41 -2.83 18.31
CA ILE A 602 -9.58 -3.68 18.51
C ILE A 602 -9.18 -5.07 18.01
N ASP A 603 -9.44 -6.09 18.81
CA ASP A 603 -9.27 -7.49 18.41
C ASP A 603 -10.58 -8.24 18.65
N ILE A 604 -11.24 -8.67 17.58
CA ILE A 604 -12.43 -9.52 17.61
C ILE A 604 -12.02 -10.89 17.07
N ASN A 605 -11.70 -11.79 18.00
CA ASN A 605 -11.18 -13.11 17.67
C ASN A 605 -11.74 -14.20 18.60
N PRO A 606 -12.60 -15.11 18.10
CA PRO A 606 -13.13 -15.17 16.74
C PRO A 606 -14.41 -14.34 16.55
N TYR A 607 -14.62 -13.85 15.33
CA TYR A 607 -15.93 -13.54 14.79
C TYR A 607 -16.44 -14.76 14.00
N VAL A 608 -17.56 -15.35 14.43
CA VAL A 608 -18.14 -16.53 13.76
C VAL A 608 -19.16 -16.08 12.73
N VAL A 609 -18.83 -16.30 11.46
CA VAL A 609 -19.71 -16.03 10.32
C VAL A 609 -20.60 -17.25 10.07
N LYS A 610 -21.90 -17.03 9.95
CA LYS A 610 -22.88 -18.07 9.59
C LYS A 610 -23.27 -17.91 8.12
N HIS A 611 -24.14 -18.80 7.64
CA HIS A 611 -24.79 -18.62 6.35
C HIS A 611 -25.75 -17.41 6.33
N GLN A 612 -26.14 -16.94 7.52
CA GLN A 612 -26.87 -15.69 7.71
C GLN A 612 -26.40 -15.01 9.00
N GLY A 613 -25.80 -13.83 8.88
CA GLY A 613 -25.26 -13.06 9.99
C GLY A 613 -23.96 -13.62 10.59
N GLY A 614 -23.58 -13.07 11.74
CA GLY A 614 -22.39 -13.48 12.47
C GLY A 614 -22.41 -12.99 13.92
N ILE A 615 -21.53 -13.58 14.73
CA ILE A 615 -21.49 -13.40 16.18
C ILE A 615 -20.02 -13.30 16.64
N ALA A 616 -19.68 -12.24 17.37
CA ALA A 616 -18.37 -12.08 18.01
C ALA A 616 -18.31 -12.91 19.31
N LEU A 617 -17.33 -13.81 19.47
CA LEU A 617 -17.22 -14.65 20.66
C LEU A 617 -16.30 -14.08 21.74
N ASP A 618 -15.35 -13.25 21.34
CA ASP A 618 -14.46 -12.50 22.22
C ASP A 618 -14.11 -11.17 21.56
N ALA A 619 -13.85 -10.15 22.38
CA ALA A 619 -13.42 -8.85 21.93
C ALA A 619 -12.53 -8.18 22.98
N ARG A 620 -11.45 -7.57 22.51
CA ARG A 620 -10.55 -6.73 23.31
C ARG A 620 -10.33 -5.40 22.62
N MET A 621 -10.04 -4.38 23.41
CA MET A 621 -9.79 -3.05 22.89
C MET A 621 -8.70 -2.36 23.70
N ILE A 622 -7.82 -1.63 23.03
CA ILE A 622 -6.83 -0.75 23.65
C ILE A 622 -7.21 0.67 23.32
N ILE A 623 -7.21 1.53 24.32
CA ILE A 623 -7.46 2.97 24.18
C ILE A 623 -6.24 3.75 24.66
N GLY A 624 -6.01 4.91 24.04
CA GLY A 624 -4.92 5.79 24.41
C GLY A 624 -4.99 7.11 23.66
N ARG A 625 -4.46 8.17 24.29
CA ARG A 625 -4.34 9.47 23.62
C ARG A 625 -3.50 9.33 22.37
N ILE A 626 -4.00 9.94 21.29
CA ILE A 626 -3.31 10.01 20.00
C ILE A 626 -2.27 11.11 20.02
#